data_AF-A0AAV0N9J8-F1
#
_entry.id   AF-A0AAV0N9J8-F1
#
_cell.length_a   1.000
_cell.length_b   1.000
_cell.length_c   1.000
_cell.angle_alpha   90.00
_cell.angle_beta   90.00
_cell.angle_gamma   90.00
#
_symmetry.space_group_name_H-M   'P 1'
#
loop_
_entity.id
_entity.type
_entity.pdbx_description
1 polymer ?
#
loop_
_entity_poly.entity_id
_entity_poly.type
_entity_poly.pdbx_seq_one_letter_code
_entity_poly.pdbx_strand_id
1 'polypeptide(L)'
;MDYRYESSDNSSGRNKCAACFRQFNKMEHLVDHMRTSFHSVHESKCGICRKHCRSFESLREHLIGPLPKQECKNIFNIRGCRYCLTILESSNARRVHQERCQFSNVNAGLLARMATLGIRDSLNIDNGYSRGTQVVALACKMVGGGSDGSLDLCGRVCLIDENENILFHSYIKPLIPVTNYRYDTTGIRPEYLRDAMPLRQAQKKIQDFLCNGEPMWKVKPRGGRARILVGHGLDHDLDRLQVEYPAVMIRYDIQTGIQDPFEDCVATMRLYTRMRSQRHGAEDYSLASDPQNRNNLAAWRQSELERMSPEGLLALSRSDFYCWCLDS
;
A
#
# COMPACT_ATOMS: atom_id res chain seq x y z
N MET A 1 22.25 -1.76 -45.27
CA MET A 1 22.33 -0.90 -44.07
C MET A 1 21.84 -1.74 -42.92
N ASP A 2 22.80 -2.22 -42.13
CA ASP A 2 22.75 -3.52 -41.48
C ASP A 2 21.88 -3.52 -40.22
N TYR A 3 20.85 -4.36 -40.24
CA TYR A 3 20.14 -4.80 -39.05
C TYR A 3 21.08 -5.70 -38.24
N ARG A 4 21.70 -5.15 -37.20
CA ARG A 4 22.41 -5.98 -36.20
C ARG A 4 21.39 -6.66 -35.29
N TYR A 5 21.18 -7.94 -35.60
CA TYR A 5 20.67 -8.96 -34.71
C TYR A 5 21.59 -9.02 -33.47
N GLU A 6 21.11 -8.59 -32.30
CA GLU A 6 21.84 -8.79 -31.05
C GLU A 6 21.83 -10.30 -30.74
N SER A 7 22.99 -10.89 -31.01
CA SER A 7 23.33 -12.27 -30.73
C SER A 7 23.10 -12.63 -29.27
N SER A 8 22.42 -13.74 -29.08
CA SER A 8 22.45 -14.59 -27.89
C SER A 8 23.87 -14.74 -27.36
N ASP A 9 24.14 -14.21 -26.16
CA ASP A 9 25.33 -14.55 -25.38
C ASP A 9 24.89 -15.53 -24.28
N ASN A 10 25.09 -16.82 -24.56
CA ASN A 10 24.87 -17.92 -23.64
C ASN A 10 26.22 -18.24 -22.98
N SER A 11 26.50 -17.62 -21.84
CA SER A 11 27.72 -17.92 -21.06
C SER A 11 27.58 -17.61 -19.56
N SER A 12 26.62 -18.26 -18.89
CA SER A 12 26.70 -18.65 -17.47
C SER A 12 25.49 -19.51 -17.14
N GLY A 13 25.67 -20.74 -16.65
CA GLY A 13 24.60 -21.66 -16.20
C GLY A 13 23.86 -21.18 -14.93
N ARG A 14 23.43 -19.91 -14.92
CA ARG A 14 22.71 -19.27 -13.82
C ARG A 14 21.22 -19.24 -14.14
N ASN A 15 20.44 -19.74 -13.20
CA ASN A 15 18.98 -19.77 -13.27
C ASN A 15 18.45 -18.37 -12.95
N LYS A 16 17.73 -17.75 -13.88
CA LYS A 16 17.26 -16.37 -13.75
C LYS A 16 15.74 -16.37 -13.54
N CYS A 17 15.27 -15.65 -12.53
CA CYS A 17 13.83 -15.44 -12.33
C CYS A 17 13.23 -14.61 -13.48
N ALA A 18 12.15 -15.10 -14.08
CA ALA A 18 11.45 -14.42 -15.19
C ALA A 18 10.80 -13.08 -14.77
N ALA A 19 10.42 -12.93 -13.50
CA ALA A 19 9.73 -11.73 -13.00
C ALA A 19 10.70 -10.63 -12.52
N CYS A 20 11.57 -10.95 -11.55
CA CYS A 20 12.47 -9.96 -10.94
C CYS A 20 13.89 -9.95 -11.51
N PHE A 21 14.22 -10.87 -12.43
CA PHE A 21 15.52 -11.01 -13.08
C PHE A 21 16.70 -11.31 -12.13
N ARG A 22 16.43 -11.71 -10.88
CA ARG A 22 17.45 -12.20 -9.95
C ARG A 22 18.06 -13.50 -10.48
N GLN A 23 19.37 -13.62 -10.37
CA GLN A 23 20.14 -14.78 -10.83
C GLN A 23 20.52 -15.68 -9.65
N PHE A 24 20.47 -16.98 -9.87
CA PHE A 24 20.78 -18.03 -8.90
C PHE A 24 21.76 -19.03 -9.50
N ASN A 25 22.73 -19.47 -8.71
CA ASN A 25 23.71 -20.46 -9.16
C ASN A 25 23.10 -21.87 -9.28
N LYS A 26 22.02 -22.15 -8.55
CA LYS A 26 21.33 -23.44 -8.53
C LYS A 26 19.83 -23.26 -8.76
N MET A 27 19.20 -24.26 -9.37
CA MET A 27 17.76 -24.23 -9.64
C MET A 27 16.94 -24.30 -8.35
N GLU A 28 17.40 -25.07 -7.36
CA GLU A 28 16.77 -25.19 -6.04
C GLU A 28 16.52 -23.81 -5.40
N HIS A 29 17.52 -22.91 -5.44
CA HIS A 29 17.41 -21.56 -4.90
C HIS A 29 16.45 -20.66 -5.70
N LEU A 30 16.31 -20.89 -7.02
CA LEU A 30 15.31 -20.17 -7.82
C LEU A 30 13.90 -20.61 -7.41
N VAL A 31 13.68 -21.90 -7.19
CA VAL A 31 12.39 -22.43 -6.73
C VAL A 31 12.04 -21.86 -5.34
N ASP A 32 13.00 -21.83 -4.40
CA ASP A 32 12.81 -21.23 -3.07
C ASP A 32 12.51 -19.74 -3.11
N HIS A 33 13.17 -19.00 -4.02
CA HIS A 33 12.84 -17.61 -4.28
C HIS A 33 11.40 -17.46 -4.77
N MET A 34 10.94 -18.29 -5.70
CA MET A 34 9.56 -18.22 -6.23
C MET A 34 8.51 -18.52 -5.15
N ARG A 35 8.82 -19.40 -4.18
CA ARG A 35 7.93 -19.73 -3.05
C ARG A 35 7.67 -18.57 -2.10
N THR A 36 8.64 -17.67 -1.98
CA THR A 36 8.61 -16.59 -0.98
C THR A 36 8.36 -15.22 -1.60
N SER A 37 8.49 -15.11 -2.92
CA SER A 37 8.37 -13.82 -3.62
C SER A 37 6.99 -13.53 -4.20
N PHE A 38 6.14 -14.56 -4.39
CA PHE A 38 4.73 -14.40 -4.81
C PHE A 38 4.54 -13.47 -6.02
N HIS A 39 5.39 -13.65 -7.03
CA HIS A 39 5.38 -12.81 -8.21
C HIS A 39 4.04 -12.88 -8.93
N SER A 40 3.52 -11.74 -9.35
CA SER A 40 2.20 -11.68 -9.98
C SER A 40 2.05 -10.47 -10.89
N VAL A 41 1.04 -10.52 -11.75
CA VAL A 41 0.63 -9.38 -12.61
C VAL A 41 0.21 -8.14 -11.81
N HIS A 42 0.03 -8.30 -10.50
CA HIS A 42 -0.38 -7.26 -9.57
C HIS A 42 0.79 -6.52 -8.92
N GLU A 43 2.02 -7.04 -9.04
CA GLU A 43 3.21 -6.34 -8.55
C GLU A 43 3.53 -5.10 -9.41
N SER A 44 4.16 -4.11 -8.76
CA SER A 44 4.66 -2.93 -9.47
C SER A 44 5.73 -3.34 -10.48
N LYS A 45 5.58 -2.97 -11.75
CA LYS A 45 6.56 -3.30 -12.80
C LYS A 45 7.18 -2.05 -13.41
N CYS A 46 8.47 -2.17 -13.76
CA CYS A 46 9.15 -1.12 -14.50
C CYS A 46 8.56 -0.97 -15.90
N GLY A 47 8.09 0.24 -16.25
CA GLY A 47 7.55 0.53 -17.58
C GLY A 47 8.58 0.42 -18.73
N ILE A 48 9.87 0.33 -18.39
CA ILE A 48 10.98 0.26 -19.36
C ILE A 48 11.46 -1.19 -19.51
N CYS A 49 12.00 -1.79 -18.45
CA CYS A 49 12.56 -3.14 -18.52
C CYS A 49 11.59 -4.27 -18.10
N ARG A 50 10.34 -3.95 -17.73
CA ARG A 50 9.31 -4.91 -17.29
C ARG A 50 9.66 -5.74 -16.04
N LYS A 51 10.73 -5.39 -15.32
CA LYS A 51 11.09 -6.02 -14.04
C LYS A 51 9.97 -5.84 -13.01
N HIS A 52 9.52 -6.93 -12.40
CA HIS A 52 8.63 -6.90 -11.25
C HIS A 52 9.41 -6.48 -10.00
N CYS A 53 8.83 -5.55 -9.25
CA CYS A 53 9.37 -4.99 -8.04
C CYS A 53 8.40 -5.25 -6.89
N ARG A 54 8.92 -5.79 -5.79
CA ARG A 54 8.16 -6.17 -4.59
C ARG A 54 7.33 -5.00 -4.03
N SER A 55 7.84 -3.78 -4.15
CA SER A 55 7.13 -2.57 -3.76
C SER A 55 7.40 -1.42 -4.71
N PHE A 56 6.54 -0.41 -4.65
CA PHE A 56 6.74 0.84 -5.37
C PHE A 56 8.00 1.59 -4.95
N GLU A 57 8.47 1.39 -3.71
CA GLU A 57 9.75 1.94 -3.27
C GLU A 57 10.91 1.21 -3.95
N SER A 58 10.88 -0.13 -4.03
CA SER A 58 11.86 -0.87 -4.84
C SER A 58 11.84 -0.47 -6.32
N LEU A 59 10.66 -0.13 -6.86
CA LEU A 59 10.55 0.41 -8.21
C LEU A 59 11.15 1.83 -8.31
N ARG A 60 10.93 2.68 -7.30
CA ARG A 60 11.55 4.01 -7.22
C ARG A 60 13.07 3.91 -7.16
N GLU A 61 13.60 3.06 -6.30
CA GLU A 61 15.03 2.78 -6.21
C GLU A 61 15.61 2.26 -7.54
N HIS A 62 14.88 1.39 -8.23
CA HIS A 62 15.29 0.87 -9.54
C HIS A 62 15.40 1.97 -10.62
N LEU A 63 14.60 3.04 -10.54
CA LEU A 63 14.54 4.10 -11.54
C LEU A 63 15.39 5.33 -11.18
N ILE A 64 15.40 5.72 -9.90
CA ILE A 64 15.94 6.98 -9.38
C ILE A 64 16.96 6.75 -8.25
N GLY A 65 17.05 5.53 -7.71
CA GLY A 65 17.90 5.21 -6.57
C GLY A 65 19.41 5.29 -6.86
N PRO A 66 20.25 4.81 -5.92
CA PRO A 66 21.70 4.93 -6.03
C PRO A 66 22.30 4.06 -7.15
N LEU A 67 21.68 2.91 -7.46
CA LEU A 67 22.19 1.92 -8.42
C LEU A 67 21.11 1.49 -9.45
N PRO A 68 20.56 2.41 -10.26
CA PRO A 68 19.57 2.07 -11.27
C PRO A 68 20.27 1.49 -12.51
N LYS A 69 19.57 0.64 -13.27
CA LYS A 69 20.06 0.24 -14.60
C LYS A 69 20.15 1.49 -15.47
N GLN A 70 21.29 1.71 -16.12
CA GLN A 70 21.58 2.97 -16.83
C GLN A 70 20.53 3.30 -17.91
N GLU A 71 20.10 2.29 -18.69
CA GLU A 71 19.03 2.44 -19.68
C GLU A 71 17.71 2.91 -19.07
N CYS A 72 17.31 2.28 -17.96
CA CYS A 72 16.09 2.63 -17.24
C CYS A 72 16.17 4.05 -16.69
N LYS A 73 17.31 4.42 -16.10
CA LYS A 73 17.57 5.77 -15.58
C LYS A 73 17.47 6.83 -16.68
N ASN A 74 18.10 6.59 -17.84
CA ASN A 74 18.15 7.54 -18.95
C ASN A 74 16.76 7.79 -19.53
N ILE A 75 16.01 6.73 -19.82
CA ILE A 75 14.65 6.85 -20.37
C ILE A 75 13.71 7.50 -19.33
N PHE A 76 13.81 7.10 -18.06
CA PHE A 76 13.00 7.69 -16.99
C PHE A 76 13.31 9.18 -16.78
N ASN A 77 14.56 9.59 -16.88
CA ASN A 77 14.93 10.99 -16.72
C ASN A 77 14.31 11.91 -17.78
N ILE A 78 14.05 11.40 -18.99
CA ILE A 78 13.44 12.16 -20.08
C ILE A 78 11.91 12.08 -20.04
N ARG A 79 11.37 10.88 -19.80
CA ARG A 79 9.93 10.59 -20.01
C ARG A 79 9.16 10.21 -18.75
N GLY A 80 9.86 9.89 -17.66
CA GLY A 80 9.27 9.42 -16.41
C GLY A 80 8.84 10.56 -15.50
N CYS A 81 7.64 10.44 -14.93
CA CYS A 81 7.18 11.33 -13.85
C CYS A 81 7.79 10.91 -12.51
N ARG A 82 8.49 11.81 -11.81
CA ARG A 82 9.14 11.50 -10.52
C ARG A 82 8.15 11.19 -9.38
N TYR A 83 6.89 11.59 -9.52
CA TYR A 83 5.86 11.40 -8.49
C TYR A 83 5.17 10.04 -8.64
N CYS A 84 4.57 9.77 -9.79
CA CYS A 84 3.79 8.55 -10.05
C CYS A 84 4.60 7.42 -10.72
N LEU A 85 5.87 7.66 -11.04
CA LEU A 85 6.78 6.76 -11.78
C LEU A 85 6.27 6.25 -13.14
N THR A 86 5.19 6.83 -13.67
CA THR A 86 4.68 6.51 -15.01
C THR A 86 5.63 7.03 -16.08
N ILE A 87 5.88 6.21 -17.11
CA ILE A 87 6.62 6.59 -18.31
C ILE A 87 5.64 7.17 -19.32
N LEU A 88 5.88 8.40 -19.77
CA LEU A 88 5.04 9.06 -20.75
C LEU A 88 5.66 9.01 -22.16
N GLU A 89 4.87 9.36 -23.16
CA GLU A 89 5.28 9.26 -24.57
C GLU A 89 6.41 10.22 -24.92
N SER A 90 6.43 11.42 -24.33
CA SER A 90 7.39 12.48 -24.64
C SER A 90 7.78 13.32 -23.42
N SER A 91 8.86 14.09 -23.55
CA SER A 91 9.30 15.06 -22.52
C SER A 91 8.26 16.16 -22.28
N ASN A 92 7.57 16.61 -23.33
CA ASN A 92 6.49 17.60 -23.21
C ASN A 92 5.30 17.03 -22.44
N ALA A 93 4.88 15.79 -22.75
CA ALA A 93 3.82 15.10 -22.00
C ALA A 93 4.20 14.97 -20.52
N ARG A 94 5.48 14.66 -20.22
CA ARG A 94 6.00 14.61 -18.85
C ARG A 94 5.84 15.95 -18.13
N ARG A 95 6.25 17.06 -18.75
CA ARG A 95 6.15 18.38 -18.12
C ARG A 95 4.70 18.74 -17.76
N VAL A 96 3.79 18.61 -18.73
CA VAL A 96 2.36 18.89 -18.53
C VAL A 96 1.74 17.97 -17.47
N HIS A 97 2.11 16.68 -17.48
CA HIS A 97 1.64 15.74 -16.47
C HIS A 97 2.17 16.08 -15.07
N GLN A 98 3.45 16.47 -14.93
CA GLN A 98 4.03 16.77 -13.62
C GLN A 98 3.33 17.94 -12.92
N GLU A 99 2.88 18.95 -13.66
CA GLU A 99 2.11 20.09 -13.13
C GLU A 99 0.73 19.68 -12.62
N ARG A 100 0.14 18.61 -13.17
CA ARG A 100 -1.21 18.12 -12.83
C ARG A 100 -1.17 16.77 -12.12
N CYS A 101 0.01 16.32 -11.71
CA CYS A 101 0.17 14.99 -11.16
C CYS A 101 -0.48 14.96 -9.78
N GLN A 102 -1.48 14.10 -9.61
CA GLN A 102 -2.21 13.92 -8.35
C GLN A 102 -1.29 13.47 -7.20
N PHE A 103 -0.10 12.94 -7.51
CA PHE A 103 0.91 12.51 -6.54
C PHE A 103 2.00 13.55 -6.28
N SER A 104 1.89 14.74 -6.89
CA SER A 104 2.81 15.84 -6.60
C SER A 104 2.50 16.37 -5.20
N ASN A 105 3.47 16.31 -4.30
CA ASN A 105 3.31 16.56 -2.86
C ASN A 105 2.95 18.02 -2.49
N VAL A 106 2.58 18.83 -3.48
CA VAL A 106 2.53 20.30 -3.41
C VAL A 106 1.31 20.80 -2.61
N ASN A 107 0.26 20.00 -2.46
CA ASN A 107 -0.97 20.41 -1.75
C ASN A 107 -1.22 19.73 -0.39
N ALA A 108 -0.52 18.64 -0.04
CA ALA A 108 -0.77 17.92 1.21
C ALA A 108 -0.37 18.74 2.46
N GLY A 109 0.79 19.40 2.43
CA GLY A 109 1.30 20.14 3.58
C GLY A 109 0.53 21.42 3.92
N LEU A 110 -0.13 22.06 2.94
CA LEU A 110 -0.89 23.30 3.17
C LEU A 110 -2.29 23.00 3.73
N LEU A 111 -2.95 21.96 3.22
CA LEU A 111 -4.27 21.52 3.70
C LEU A 111 -4.20 20.90 5.10
N ALA A 112 -3.16 20.10 5.39
CA ALA A 112 -2.93 19.55 6.73
C ALA A 112 -2.78 20.66 7.79
N ARG A 113 -2.01 21.71 7.48
CA ARG A 113 -1.82 22.86 8.40
C ARG A 113 -3.09 23.68 8.60
N MET A 114 -4.00 23.69 7.62
CA MET A 114 -5.30 24.35 7.75
C MET A 114 -6.30 23.51 8.54
N ALA A 115 -6.25 22.17 8.43
CA ALA A 115 -7.08 21.27 9.22
C ALA A 115 -6.70 21.28 10.72
N THR A 116 -5.42 21.44 11.06
CA THR A 116 -4.96 21.60 12.46
C THR A 116 -5.50 22.86 13.14
N LEU A 117 -6.01 23.84 12.37
CA LEU A 117 -6.55 25.10 12.89
C LEU A 117 -8.08 25.07 13.09
N GLY A 118 -8.76 23.96 12.81
CA GLY A 118 -10.22 23.83 13.02
C GLY A 118 -11.07 24.74 12.11
N ILE A 119 -10.48 25.31 11.06
CA ILE A 119 -11.18 26.23 10.14
C ILE A 119 -11.65 25.45 8.90
N ARG A 120 -12.61 24.53 9.08
CA ARG A 120 -13.48 23.99 8.00
C ARG A 120 -14.53 23.03 8.56
N ASP A 121 -15.27 23.48 9.57
CA ASP A 121 -16.63 22.96 9.73
C ASP A 121 -17.50 23.62 8.65
N SER A 122 -18.39 22.83 8.05
CA SER A 122 -19.56 23.26 7.27
C SER A 122 -19.42 23.69 5.79
N LEU A 123 -18.70 22.94 4.94
CA LEU A 123 -19.04 22.91 3.49
C LEU A 123 -18.67 21.55 2.87
N ASN A 124 -19.65 20.64 2.78
CA ASN A 124 -19.95 19.78 1.62
C ASN A 124 -21.03 18.76 2.02
N ILE A 125 -22.25 19.27 2.12
CA ILE A 125 -23.47 18.50 1.93
C ILE A 125 -23.53 18.10 0.45
N ASP A 126 -23.71 16.81 0.23
CA ASP A 126 -24.24 16.15 -0.97
C ASP A 126 -23.60 16.49 -2.33
N ASN A 127 -22.69 15.62 -2.78
CA ASN A 127 -22.56 15.33 -4.20
C ASN A 127 -23.10 13.92 -4.48
N GLY A 128 -24.37 13.86 -4.88
CA GLY A 128 -25.13 12.65 -5.18
C GLY A 128 -24.69 11.91 -6.45
N TYR A 129 -23.40 11.64 -6.62
CA TYR A 129 -22.86 10.92 -7.79
C TYR A 129 -21.79 9.84 -7.50
N SER A 130 -21.65 9.37 -6.26
CA SER A 130 -20.78 8.20 -5.97
C SER A 130 -21.60 7.04 -5.44
N ARG A 131 -22.28 6.33 -6.35
CA ARG A 131 -23.03 5.09 -6.10
C ARG A 131 -22.10 3.87 -5.90
N GLY A 132 -20.86 4.09 -5.51
CA GLY A 132 -19.81 3.10 -5.36
C GLY A 132 -19.20 3.12 -3.96
N THR A 133 -18.55 2.02 -3.59
CA THR A 133 -17.83 1.86 -2.32
C THR A 133 -16.81 2.98 -2.14
N GLN A 134 -16.94 3.78 -1.07
CA GLN A 134 -15.98 4.84 -0.74
C GLN A 134 -14.78 4.25 0.00
N VAL A 135 -13.60 4.84 -0.14
CA VAL A 135 -12.39 4.38 0.57
C VAL A 135 -11.93 5.41 1.58
N VAL A 136 -11.44 4.94 2.72
CA VAL A 136 -10.87 5.76 3.79
C VAL A 136 -9.54 5.17 4.24
N ALA A 137 -8.58 6.03 4.58
CA ALA A 137 -7.31 5.61 5.15
C ALA A 137 -7.27 5.89 6.65
N LEU A 138 -6.78 4.94 7.44
CA LEU A 138 -6.59 5.05 8.88
C LEU A 138 -5.13 4.78 9.26
N ALA A 139 -4.63 5.56 10.21
CA ALA A 139 -3.36 5.33 10.86
C ALA A 139 -3.41 5.80 12.31
N CYS A 140 -2.76 5.05 13.19
CA CYS A 140 -2.63 5.37 14.60
C CYS A 140 -1.18 5.66 15.00
N LYS A 141 -1.03 6.37 16.12
CA LYS A 141 0.23 6.41 16.87
C LYS A 141 0.04 5.79 18.23
N MET A 142 0.96 4.89 18.55
CA MET A 142 0.93 4.12 19.77
C MET A 142 1.89 4.70 20.80
N VAL A 143 1.41 4.84 22.02
CA VAL A 143 2.21 5.09 23.22
C VAL A 143 2.33 3.79 24.02
N GLY A 144 3.39 3.67 24.81
CA GLY A 144 3.64 2.53 25.69
C GLY A 144 2.94 2.66 27.05
N GLY A 145 2.28 1.59 27.47
CA GLY A 145 1.77 1.37 28.81
C GLY A 145 2.31 0.09 29.44
N GLY A 146 1.77 -0.27 30.60
CA GLY A 146 2.30 -1.35 31.42
C GLY A 146 3.54 -0.93 32.22
N SER A 147 3.98 -1.77 33.15
CA SER A 147 5.10 -1.45 34.05
C SER A 147 6.43 -1.20 33.33
N ASP A 148 6.60 -1.78 32.14
CA ASP A 148 7.81 -1.69 31.31
C ASP A 148 7.62 -0.86 30.03
N GLY A 149 6.42 -0.33 29.77
CA GLY A 149 6.13 0.44 28.56
C GLY A 149 6.01 -0.39 27.28
N SER A 150 5.96 -1.73 27.40
CA SER A 150 5.89 -2.65 26.27
C SER A 150 4.50 -2.73 25.63
N LEU A 151 3.44 -2.39 26.36
CA LEU A 151 2.07 -2.51 25.87
C LEU A 151 1.71 -1.32 24.97
N ASP A 152 1.38 -1.58 23.72
CA ASP A 152 0.92 -0.54 22.81
C ASP A 152 -0.50 -0.07 23.14
N LEU A 153 -0.67 1.25 23.24
CA LEU A 153 -1.93 1.93 23.46
C LEU A 153 -2.11 3.02 22.41
N CYS A 154 -3.29 3.12 21.81
CA CYS A 154 -3.58 4.20 20.87
C CYS A 154 -3.57 5.56 21.58
N GLY A 155 -2.64 6.44 21.20
CA GLY A 155 -2.53 7.81 21.71
C GLY A 155 -3.04 8.86 20.72
N ARG A 156 -3.05 8.56 19.42
CA ARG A 156 -3.56 9.46 18.38
C ARG A 156 -4.04 8.65 17.18
N VAL A 157 -5.11 9.09 16.54
CA VAL A 157 -5.68 8.45 15.34
C VAL A 157 -6.00 9.50 14.28
N CYS A 158 -5.77 9.16 13.02
CA CYS A 158 -6.19 9.93 11.87
C CYS A 158 -6.99 9.04 10.91
N LEU A 159 -8.03 9.60 10.31
CA LEU A 159 -8.86 9.01 9.27
C LEU A 159 -9.07 10.06 8.18
N ILE A 160 -8.79 9.70 6.92
CA ILE A 160 -8.97 10.58 5.76
C ILE A 160 -9.80 9.91 4.65
N ASP A 161 -10.37 10.71 3.75
CA ASP A 161 -11.05 10.24 2.54
C ASP A 161 -10.11 10.08 1.32
N GLU A 162 -10.65 9.64 0.18
CA GLU A 162 -9.93 9.50 -1.10
C GLU A 162 -9.34 10.83 -1.62
N ASN A 163 -9.86 11.97 -1.18
CA ASN A 163 -9.42 13.31 -1.59
C ASN A 163 -8.41 13.92 -0.61
N GLU A 164 -7.88 13.11 0.32
CA GLU A 164 -6.94 13.54 1.37
C GLU A 164 -7.57 14.51 2.40
N ASN A 165 -8.89 14.58 2.50
CA ASN A 165 -9.57 15.36 3.53
C ASN A 165 -9.62 14.59 4.84
N ILE A 166 -9.36 15.27 5.95
CA ILE A 166 -9.47 14.69 7.28
C ILE A 166 -10.94 14.49 7.64
N LEU A 167 -11.34 13.23 7.84
CA LEU A 167 -12.65 12.85 8.35
C LEU A 167 -12.67 12.83 9.88
N PHE A 168 -11.58 12.33 10.47
CA PHE A 168 -11.43 12.24 11.92
C PHE A 168 -9.96 12.35 12.32
N HIS A 169 -9.65 13.23 13.26
CA HIS A 169 -8.31 13.35 13.82
C HIS A 169 -8.41 13.73 15.28
N SER A 170 -7.84 12.90 16.15
CA SER A 170 -7.96 13.14 17.59
C SER A 170 -6.86 12.44 18.37
N TYR A 171 -6.53 13.02 19.53
CA TYR A 171 -5.81 12.33 20.58
C TYR A 171 -6.78 11.43 21.34
N ILE A 172 -6.33 10.22 21.64
CA ILE A 172 -7.13 9.21 22.32
C ILE A 172 -6.60 9.06 23.73
N LYS A 173 -7.51 9.10 24.71
CA LYS A 173 -7.18 8.85 26.10
C LYS A 173 -7.09 7.34 26.33
N PRO A 174 -5.88 6.79 26.62
CA PRO A 174 -5.72 5.36 26.81
C PRO A 174 -6.44 4.86 28.07
N LEU A 175 -6.82 3.58 28.08
CA LEU A 175 -7.54 2.96 29.20
C LEU A 175 -6.67 2.78 30.45
N ILE A 176 -5.35 2.65 30.26
CA ILE A 176 -4.37 2.52 31.33
C ILE A 176 -3.36 3.68 31.28
N PRO A 177 -2.65 3.97 32.38
CA PRO A 177 -1.63 5.01 32.39
C PRO A 177 -0.52 4.76 31.36
N VAL A 178 -0.13 5.83 30.68
CA VAL A 178 1.00 5.83 29.75
C VAL A 178 2.30 5.91 30.56
N THR A 179 3.17 4.93 30.37
CA THR A 179 4.50 4.86 31.01
C THR A 179 5.62 5.25 30.06
N ASN A 180 5.42 5.13 28.75
CA ASN A 180 6.39 5.54 27.75
C ASN A 180 5.68 6.23 26.56
N TYR A 181 5.90 7.53 26.38
CA TYR A 181 5.25 8.29 25.30
C TYR A 181 5.89 8.07 23.92
N ARG A 182 7.09 7.47 23.85
CA ARG A 182 7.84 7.24 22.61
C ARG A 182 8.01 8.53 21.78
N TYR A 183 8.45 9.60 22.44
CA TYR A 183 8.48 10.96 21.87
C TYR A 183 9.14 11.05 20.50
N ASP A 184 10.25 10.33 20.30
CA ASP A 184 11.02 10.36 19.05
C ASP A 184 10.21 9.89 17.83
N THR A 185 9.20 9.03 18.05
CA THR A 185 8.38 8.47 16.98
C THR A 185 6.95 9.00 16.97
N THR A 186 6.40 9.39 18.12
CA THR A 186 4.99 9.78 18.24
C THR A 186 4.78 11.29 18.31
N GLY A 187 5.76 12.05 18.83
CA GLY A 187 5.60 13.45 19.18
C GLY A 187 4.50 13.74 20.23
N ILE A 188 3.95 12.71 20.89
CA ILE A 188 2.82 12.86 21.82
C ILE A 188 3.34 13.31 23.18
N ARG A 189 2.78 14.42 23.69
CA ARG A 189 3.05 14.92 25.04
C ARG A 189 1.93 14.55 26.02
N PRO A 190 2.24 14.34 27.31
CA PRO A 190 1.24 14.09 28.36
C PRO A 190 0.12 15.14 28.35
N GLU A 191 0.46 16.40 28.09
CA GLU A 191 -0.48 17.50 28.00
C GLU A 191 -1.59 17.25 26.96
N TYR A 192 -1.27 16.61 25.84
CA TYR A 192 -2.23 16.32 24.77
C TYR A 192 -3.22 15.21 25.15
N LEU A 193 -2.86 14.35 26.11
CA LEU A 193 -3.70 13.23 26.55
C LEU A 193 -4.61 13.56 27.75
N ARG A 194 -4.42 14.71 28.41
CA ARG A 194 -5.21 15.09 29.61
C ARG A 194 -6.70 15.21 29.29
N ASP A 195 -7.01 15.97 28.24
CA ASP A 195 -8.37 16.27 27.75
C ASP A 195 -8.70 15.52 26.45
N ALA A 196 -7.95 14.44 26.17
CA ALA A 196 -8.14 13.62 24.98
C ALA A 196 -9.47 12.86 24.98
N MET A 197 -9.93 12.50 23.79
CA MET A 197 -11.18 11.78 23.59
C MET A 197 -11.12 10.40 24.23
N PRO A 198 -12.13 9.99 25.04
CA PRO A 198 -12.20 8.63 25.55
C PRO A 198 -12.28 7.59 24.43
N LEU A 199 -11.57 6.47 24.59
CA LEU A 199 -11.50 5.41 23.59
C LEU A 199 -12.89 4.96 23.07
N ARG A 200 -13.87 4.79 23.95
CA ARG A 200 -15.24 4.41 23.57
C ARG A 200 -15.93 5.40 22.65
N GLN A 201 -15.67 6.69 22.83
CA GLN A 201 -16.24 7.72 21.96
C GLN A 201 -15.56 7.70 20.58
N ALA A 202 -14.25 7.50 20.55
CA ALA A 202 -13.49 7.36 19.31
C ALA A 202 -13.91 6.10 18.52
N GLN A 203 -14.07 4.96 19.20
CA GLN A 203 -14.58 3.72 18.62
C GLN A 203 -15.89 3.94 17.86
N LYS A 204 -16.87 4.56 18.53
CA LYS A 204 -18.17 4.84 17.92
C LYS A 204 -18.03 5.73 16.68
N LYS A 205 -17.26 6.83 16.77
CA LYS A 205 -17.03 7.74 15.63
C LYS A 205 -16.37 7.02 14.46
N ILE A 206 -15.34 6.22 14.71
CA ILE A 206 -14.64 5.46 13.66
C ILE A 206 -15.60 4.47 13.00
N GLN A 207 -16.37 3.71 13.79
CA GLN A 207 -17.37 2.78 13.25
C GLN A 207 -18.44 3.50 12.42
N ASP A 208 -18.92 4.67 12.86
CA ASP A 208 -19.90 5.47 12.12
C ASP A 208 -19.35 5.89 10.74
N PHE A 209 -18.07 6.32 10.68
CA PHE A 209 -17.40 6.65 9.42
C PHE A 209 -17.18 5.44 8.51
N LEU A 210 -16.74 4.30 9.07
CA LEU A 210 -16.48 3.07 8.31
C LEU A 210 -17.78 2.47 7.75
N CYS A 211 -18.82 2.41 8.58
CA CYS A 211 -20.08 1.77 8.22
C CYS A 211 -20.97 2.66 7.33
N ASN A 212 -20.76 3.99 7.34
CA ASN A 212 -21.45 4.94 6.46
C ASN A 212 -22.99 4.78 6.47
N GLY A 213 -23.56 4.58 7.66
CA GLY A 213 -24.99 4.38 7.86
C GLY A 213 -25.52 2.97 7.51
N GLU A 214 -24.68 2.01 7.14
CA GLU A 214 -25.04 0.59 7.12
C GLU A 214 -24.79 -0.07 8.47
N PRO A 215 -25.66 -0.98 8.91
CA PRO A 215 -25.37 -1.74 10.11
C PRO A 215 -24.28 -2.78 9.84
N MET A 216 -23.37 -2.99 10.79
CA MET A 216 -22.19 -3.87 10.67
C MET A 216 -22.51 -5.26 10.11
N TRP A 217 -23.64 -5.85 10.52
CA TRP A 217 -24.07 -7.19 10.07
C TRP A 217 -24.55 -7.26 8.61
N LYS A 218 -24.81 -6.11 7.96
CA LYS A 218 -25.17 -6.02 6.53
C LYS A 218 -23.98 -5.67 5.64
N VAL A 219 -22.79 -5.43 6.20
CA VAL A 219 -21.61 -5.05 5.43
C VAL A 219 -21.25 -6.17 4.46
N LYS A 220 -21.27 -5.85 3.17
CA LYS A 220 -20.96 -6.79 2.07
C LYS A 220 -19.74 -6.29 1.30
N PRO A 221 -18.89 -7.19 0.79
CA PRO A 221 -17.72 -6.80 0.00
C PRO A 221 -18.05 -5.99 -1.26
N ARG A 222 -19.25 -6.17 -1.82
CA ARG A 222 -19.73 -5.45 -3.02
C ARG A 222 -21.17 -4.99 -2.83
N GLY A 223 -21.48 -3.81 -3.37
CA GLY A 223 -22.84 -3.27 -3.43
C GLY A 223 -23.39 -2.70 -2.12
N GLY A 224 -22.55 -2.48 -1.11
CA GLY A 224 -22.90 -1.76 0.12
C GLY A 224 -22.39 -0.31 0.12
N ARG A 225 -22.77 0.45 1.15
CA ARG A 225 -22.33 1.81 1.44
C ARG A 225 -21.15 1.86 2.41
N ALA A 226 -20.88 0.76 3.13
CA ALA A 226 -19.71 0.63 4.00
C ALA A 226 -18.41 0.91 3.23
N ARG A 227 -17.45 1.54 3.89
CA ARG A 227 -16.23 2.08 3.27
C ARG A 227 -15.08 1.09 3.31
N ILE A 228 -14.28 1.02 2.27
CA ILE A 228 -13.04 0.24 2.30
C ILE A 228 -12.03 0.97 3.20
N LEU A 229 -11.33 0.23 4.07
CA LEU A 229 -10.35 0.75 5.01
C LEU A 229 -8.93 0.37 4.59
N VAL A 230 -8.09 1.36 4.30
CA VAL A 230 -6.67 1.18 3.95
C VAL A 230 -5.74 1.77 5.02
N GLY A 231 -4.56 1.21 5.23
CA GLY A 231 -3.62 1.71 6.25
C GLY A 231 -2.31 0.93 6.32
N HIS A 232 -1.55 1.16 7.38
CA HIS A 232 -0.37 0.37 7.75
C HIS A 232 -0.66 -0.32 9.08
N GLY A 233 -0.44 -1.63 9.19
CA GLY A 233 -0.67 -2.41 10.40
C GLY A 233 -2.10 -2.31 10.92
N LEU A 234 -3.09 -2.26 10.02
CA LEU A 234 -4.49 -2.04 10.41
C LEU A 234 -5.01 -3.08 11.40
N ASP A 235 -4.53 -4.31 11.32
CA ASP A 235 -4.80 -5.36 12.30
C ASP A 235 -4.36 -4.96 13.71
N HIS A 236 -3.14 -4.44 13.85
CA HIS A 236 -2.64 -3.91 15.12
C HIS A 236 -3.39 -2.64 15.55
N ASP A 237 -3.61 -1.70 14.63
CA ASP A 237 -4.30 -0.43 14.91
C ASP A 237 -5.74 -0.67 15.40
N LEU A 238 -6.48 -1.55 14.71
CA LEU A 238 -7.86 -1.87 15.05
C LEU A 238 -7.96 -2.67 16.35
N ASP A 239 -7.01 -3.56 16.63
CA ASP A 239 -6.91 -4.25 17.93
C ASP A 239 -6.74 -3.25 19.08
N ARG A 240 -5.80 -2.30 18.94
CA ARG A 240 -5.56 -1.28 19.98
C ARG A 240 -6.71 -0.28 20.11
N LEU A 241 -7.43 -0.01 19.03
CA LEU A 241 -8.65 0.78 19.06
C LEU A 241 -9.86 -0.03 19.59
N GLN A 242 -9.77 -1.36 19.65
CA GLN A 242 -10.87 -2.31 19.88
C GLN A 242 -12.06 -2.03 18.94
N VAL A 243 -11.76 -1.80 17.66
CA VAL A 243 -12.76 -1.60 16.61
C VAL A 243 -12.79 -2.84 15.74
N GLU A 244 -13.91 -3.55 15.76
CA GLU A 244 -14.12 -4.65 14.83
C GLU A 244 -14.55 -4.11 13.47
N TYR A 245 -13.87 -4.55 12.41
CA TYR A 245 -14.27 -4.26 11.04
C TYR A 245 -14.07 -5.51 10.17
N PRO A 246 -15.00 -5.84 9.24
CA PRO A 246 -14.87 -7.05 8.45
C PRO A 246 -13.54 -7.11 7.72
N ALA A 247 -12.80 -8.22 7.85
CA ALA A 247 -11.51 -8.42 7.17
C ALA A 247 -11.63 -8.29 5.65
N VAL A 248 -12.83 -8.49 5.10
CA VAL A 248 -13.17 -8.24 3.69
C VAL A 248 -13.27 -6.75 3.32
N MET A 249 -13.15 -5.83 4.26
CA MET A 249 -13.13 -4.38 4.03
C MET A 249 -11.82 -3.72 4.48
N ILE A 250 -10.98 -4.42 5.25
CA ILE A 250 -9.61 -4.02 5.63
C ILE A 250 -8.65 -4.42 4.52
N ARG A 251 -7.74 -3.53 4.13
CA ARG A 251 -7.28 -3.59 2.76
C ARG A 251 -5.76 -3.45 2.47
N TYR A 252 -4.90 -2.78 3.22
CA TYR A 252 -3.44 -3.04 3.07
C TYR A 252 -2.70 -2.79 4.37
N ASP A 253 -1.45 -3.23 4.38
CA ASP A 253 -0.40 -2.91 5.34
C ASP A 253 0.77 -2.23 4.58
N ILE A 254 0.82 -0.89 4.56
CA ILE A 254 1.81 -0.12 3.77
C ILE A 254 2.80 0.62 4.67
N GLN A 255 4.03 0.14 4.73
CA GLN A 255 5.05 0.75 5.58
C GLN A 255 5.63 2.03 4.95
N THR A 256 5.34 3.18 5.54
CA THR A 256 6.02 4.46 5.21
C THR A 256 6.58 5.14 6.45
N GLY A 257 7.73 4.66 6.92
CA GLY A 257 8.62 5.43 7.80
C GLY A 257 8.03 5.85 9.16
N ILE A 258 8.69 6.84 9.77
CA ILE A 258 8.32 7.42 11.07
C ILE A 258 7.73 8.80 10.75
N GLN A 259 6.44 8.84 10.41
CA GLN A 259 5.76 10.09 10.01
C GLN A 259 4.51 10.35 10.85
N ASP A 260 3.91 11.54 10.75
CA ASP A 260 2.66 11.87 11.44
C ASP A 260 1.52 10.95 10.94
N PRO A 261 0.54 10.54 11.77
CA PRO A 261 -0.52 9.65 11.30
C PRO A 261 -1.33 10.19 10.11
N PHE A 262 -1.41 11.52 9.91
CA PHE A 262 -1.98 12.09 8.68
C PHE A 262 -1.11 11.78 7.45
N GLU A 263 0.21 11.91 7.56
CA GLU A 263 1.14 11.62 6.47
C GLU A 263 1.11 10.12 6.11
N ASP A 264 1.02 9.24 7.11
CA ASP A 264 0.85 7.80 6.93
C ASP A 264 -0.45 7.48 6.17
N CYS A 265 -1.55 8.14 6.55
CA CYS A 265 -2.83 8.01 5.85
C CYS A 265 -2.74 8.48 4.39
N VAL A 266 -2.15 9.65 4.14
CA VAL A 266 -1.98 10.21 2.79
C VAL A 266 -1.09 9.31 1.94
N ALA A 267 0.02 8.83 2.49
CA ALA A 267 0.94 7.93 1.80
C ALA A 267 0.23 6.63 1.40
N THR A 268 -0.52 6.03 2.33
CA THR A 268 -1.32 4.83 2.08
C THR A 268 -2.42 5.08 1.04
N MET A 269 -3.19 6.16 1.17
CA MET A 269 -4.28 6.50 0.24
C MET A 269 -3.76 6.77 -1.18
N ARG A 270 -2.61 7.44 -1.30
CA ARG A 270 -1.95 7.64 -2.59
C ARG A 270 -1.45 6.33 -3.17
N LEU A 271 -0.86 5.46 -2.36
CA LEU A 271 -0.44 4.15 -2.84
C LEU A 271 -1.63 3.30 -3.29
N TYR A 272 -2.74 3.35 -2.53
CA TYR A 272 -4.01 2.74 -2.90
C TYR A 272 -4.49 3.21 -4.27
N THR A 273 -4.66 4.53 -4.41
CA THR A 273 -5.14 5.17 -5.64
C THR A 273 -4.24 4.80 -6.82
N ARG A 274 -2.93 4.78 -6.60
CA ARG A 274 -1.96 4.37 -7.60
C ARG A 274 -2.13 2.92 -8.02
N MET A 275 -2.27 2.00 -7.07
CA MET A 275 -2.51 0.58 -7.36
C MET A 275 -3.81 0.37 -8.12
N ARG A 276 -4.90 1.01 -7.67
CA ARG A 276 -6.21 0.95 -8.33
C ARG A 276 -6.19 1.48 -9.76
N SER A 277 -5.37 2.50 -10.03
CA SER A 277 -5.25 3.11 -11.37
C SER A 277 -4.46 2.26 -12.38
N GLN A 278 -3.75 1.23 -11.92
CA GLN A 278 -2.99 0.37 -12.83
C GLN A 278 -3.94 -0.44 -13.71
N ARG A 279 -3.57 -0.62 -14.98
CA ARG A 279 -4.29 -1.50 -15.90
C ARG A 279 -3.75 -2.91 -15.73
N HIS A 280 -4.54 -3.79 -15.12
CA HIS A 280 -4.24 -5.20 -15.03
C HIS A 280 -5.03 -5.96 -16.10
N GLY A 281 -4.48 -7.08 -16.57
CA GLY A 281 -5.29 -8.04 -17.31
C GLY A 281 -6.36 -8.59 -16.37
N ALA A 282 -7.56 -8.82 -16.86
CA ALA A 282 -8.55 -9.57 -16.10
C ALA A 282 -8.04 -11.02 -15.97
N GLU A 283 -7.55 -11.37 -14.79
CA GLU A 283 -7.24 -12.76 -14.43
C GLU A 283 -8.24 -13.23 -13.39
N ASP A 284 -8.58 -14.51 -13.45
CA ASP A 284 -9.49 -15.12 -12.48
C ASP A 284 -8.89 -15.01 -11.07
N TYR A 285 -9.73 -14.50 -10.17
CA TYR A 285 -9.43 -14.23 -8.79
C TYR A 285 -8.90 -15.47 -8.06
N SER A 286 -7.59 -15.53 -7.76
CA SER A 286 -7.06 -16.57 -6.87
C SER A 286 -5.74 -16.16 -6.18
N LEU A 287 -5.78 -16.00 -4.86
CA LEU A 287 -4.61 -15.72 -4.01
C LEU A 287 -3.71 -16.96 -3.89
N ALA A 288 -2.43 -16.75 -3.57
CA ALA A 288 -1.52 -17.85 -3.24
C ALA A 288 -2.03 -18.70 -2.04
N SER A 289 -2.79 -18.08 -1.13
CA SER A 289 -3.37 -18.74 0.04
C SER A 289 -4.59 -19.62 -0.26
N ASP A 290 -5.19 -19.50 -1.44
CA ASP A 290 -6.44 -20.20 -1.77
C ASP A 290 -6.23 -21.72 -1.86
N PRO A 291 -7.21 -22.54 -1.46
CA PRO A 291 -7.06 -23.99 -1.42
C PRO A 291 -6.58 -24.61 -2.74
N GLN A 292 -6.99 -24.04 -3.87
CA GLN A 292 -6.63 -24.49 -5.21
C GLN A 292 -5.17 -24.15 -5.56
N ASN A 293 -4.60 -23.08 -4.99
CA ASN A 293 -3.26 -22.57 -5.29
C ASN A 293 -2.20 -22.95 -4.27
N ARG A 294 -2.58 -23.36 -3.05
CA ARG A 294 -1.65 -23.77 -1.99
C ARG A 294 -0.63 -24.82 -2.44
N ASN A 295 -1.01 -25.64 -3.43
CA ASN A 295 -0.19 -26.72 -3.96
C ASN A 295 0.66 -26.33 -5.20
N ASN A 296 0.56 -25.09 -5.70
CA ASN A 296 1.25 -24.66 -6.92
C ASN A 296 2.78 -24.71 -6.76
N LEU A 297 3.30 -24.26 -5.62
CA LEU A 297 4.75 -24.22 -5.32
C LEU A 297 5.12 -25.04 -4.07
N ALA A 298 4.33 -26.06 -3.75
CA ALA A 298 4.51 -26.86 -2.54
C ALA A 298 5.87 -27.59 -2.51
N ALA A 299 6.42 -27.77 -1.31
CA ALA A 299 7.74 -28.38 -1.11
C ALA A 299 7.84 -29.81 -1.67
N TRP A 300 6.76 -30.59 -1.60
CA TRP A 300 6.72 -31.97 -2.12
C TRP A 300 6.83 -32.04 -3.66
N ARG A 301 6.64 -30.93 -4.38
CA ARG A 301 6.83 -30.83 -5.85
C ARG A 301 8.24 -30.40 -6.26
N GLN A 302 9.21 -30.38 -5.35
CA GLN A 302 10.58 -29.87 -5.62
C GLN A 302 11.17 -30.37 -6.94
N SER A 303 11.21 -31.69 -7.15
CA SER A 303 11.81 -32.31 -8.33
C SER A 303 11.09 -31.99 -9.64
N GLU A 304 9.79 -31.68 -9.57
CA GLU A 304 8.99 -31.24 -10.72
C GLU A 304 9.29 -29.77 -11.03
N LEU A 305 9.28 -28.91 -10.02
CA LEU A 305 9.52 -27.48 -10.14
C LEU A 305 10.92 -27.16 -10.67
N GLU A 306 11.94 -27.93 -10.25
CA GLU A 306 13.31 -27.78 -10.76
C GLU A 306 13.47 -28.15 -12.24
N ARG A 307 12.53 -28.90 -12.81
CA ARG A 307 12.52 -29.23 -14.25
C ARG A 307 11.76 -28.22 -15.09
N MET A 308 11.02 -27.29 -14.46
CA MET A 308 10.25 -26.28 -15.16
C MET A 308 11.14 -25.11 -15.63
N SER A 309 10.69 -24.40 -16.68
CA SER A 309 11.32 -23.14 -17.07
C SER A 309 10.99 -22.02 -16.08
N PRO A 310 11.82 -20.95 -15.99
CA PRO A 310 11.51 -19.79 -15.17
C PRO A 310 10.16 -19.13 -15.47
N GLU A 311 9.72 -19.15 -16.73
CA GLU A 311 8.41 -18.66 -17.17
C GLU A 311 7.28 -19.58 -16.68
N GLY A 312 7.50 -20.90 -16.70
CA GLY A 312 6.56 -21.87 -16.14
C GLY A 312 6.39 -21.71 -14.63
N LEU A 313 7.49 -21.47 -13.89
CA LEU A 313 7.44 -21.15 -12.46
C LEU A 313 6.67 -19.86 -12.18
N LEU A 314 6.86 -18.83 -13.03
CA LEU A 314 6.13 -17.58 -12.90
C LEU A 314 4.62 -17.77 -13.15
N ALA A 315 4.24 -18.60 -14.13
CA ALA A 315 2.83 -18.88 -14.42
C ALA A 315 2.10 -19.61 -13.27
N LEU A 316 2.82 -20.30 -12.40
CA LEU A 316 2.28 -20.92 -11.17
C LEU A 316 2.22 -19.95 -9.98
N SER A 317 3.01 -18.88 -10.02
CA SER A 317 3.09 -17.89 -8.94
C SER A 317 1.83 -17.01 -8.92
N ARG A 318 1.38 -16.67 -7.72
CA ARG A 318 0.19 -15.84 -7.46
C ARG A 318 0.54 -14.85 -6.36
N SER A 319 -0.19 -13.73 -6.30
CA SER A 319 0.01 -12.75 -5.24
C SER A 319 -0.36 -13.35 -3.88
N ASP A 320 0.43 -13.05 -2.87
CA ASP A 320 0.12 -13.26 -1.46
C ASP A 320 -0.78 -12.15 -0.89
N PHE A 321 -1.00 -11.09 -1.66
CA PHE A 321 -1.88 -9.99 -1.33
C PHE A 321 -3.04 -9.86 -2.32
N TYR A 322 -4.12 -9.23 -1.86
CA TYR A 322 -5.29 -8.90 -2.67
C TYR A 322 -5.05 -7.60 -3.44
N CYS A 323 -5.13 -7.63 -4.79
CA CYS A 323 -4.93 -6.44 -5.63
C CYS A 323 -6.26 -5.87 -6.15
N TRP A 324 -6.46 -4.56 -5.98
CA TRP A 324 -7.75 -3.87 -6.21
C TRP A 324 -8.09 -3.42 -7.60
N CYS A 325 -7.28 -3.81 -8.57
CA CYS A 325 -7.65 -3.63 -9.97
C CYS A 325 -8.91 -4.41 -10.38
N LEU A 326 -9.46 -5.24 -9.50
CA LEU A 326 -10.69 -6.01 -9.69
C LEU A 326 -11.91 -5.44 -8.93
N ASP A 327 -11.75 -4.35 -8.17
CA ASP A 327 -12.83 -3.71 -7.40
C ASP A 327 -13.74 -2.78 -8.24
N SER A 328 -13.46 -2.67 -9.55
CA SER A 328 -14.29 -1.98 -10.53
C SER A 328 -15.61 -2.69 -10.81
#